data_AF-A0A9W7AIN1-F1
#
_entry.id   AF-A0A9W7AIN1-F1
#
_cell.length_a   1.000
_cell.length_b   1.000
_cell.length_c   1.000
_cell.angle_alpha   90.00
_cell.angle_beta   90.00
_cell.angle_gamma   90.00
#
_symmetry.space_group_name_H-M   'P 1'
#
loop_
_entity.id
_entity.type
_entity.pdbx_description
1 polymer ?
#
loop_
_entity_poly.entity_id
_entity_poly.type
_entity_poly.pdbx_seq_one_letter_code
_entity_poly.pdbx_strand_id
1 'polypeptide(L)'
;MGEFLWHPELIGPIFILAGVSHFFVEEFIDIFPPIGTWGGLWQLPGSAKFHVYWTGFAEAGGGLGLLLSKSVLHNDALFSTFAALLLGLSVAVYPANFYMYTHGKQLPKGVEMDNTSHAGRFVAQIVLCGVLAGMI
;
A
#
# COMPACT_ATOMS: atom_id res chain seq x y z
N MET A 1 -10.40 14.70 -22.26
CA MET A 1 -9.66 13.69 -21.49
C MET A 1 -8.56 14.43 -20.76
N GLY A 2 -8.57 14.43 -19.44
CA GLY A 2 -7.47 15.05 -18.67
C GLY A 2 -6.21 14.22 -18.85
N GLU A 3 -5.08 14.86 -19.13
CA GLU A 3 -3.78 14.20 -19.08
C GLU A 3 -3.46 13.93 -17.60
N PHE A 4 -3.50 12.65 -17.20
CA PHE A 4 -2.95 12.27 -15.91
C PHE A 4 -1.42 12.39 -15.99
N LEU A 5 -0.79 12.97 -14.96
CA LEU A 5 0.67 13.09 -14.88
C LEU A 5 1.39 11.71 -14.87
N TRP A 6 0.63 10.65 -14.61
CA TRP A 6 1.08 9.25 -14.48
C TRP A 6 0.12 8.33 -15.23
N HIS A 7 0.64 7.24 -15.78
CA HIS A 7 -0.11 6.22 -16.52
C HIS A 7 -0.95 5.35 -15.56
N PRO A 8 -2.28 5.57 -15.42
CA PRO A 8 -3.12 4.77 -14.53
C PRO A 8 -3.12 3.27 -14.87
N GLU A 9 -2.89 2.94 -16.14
CA GLU A 9 -2.70 1.58 -16.65
C GLU A 9 -1.50 0.84 -16.03
N LEU A 10 -0.52 1.55 -15.45
CA LEU A 10 0.61 0.94 -14.75
C LEU A 10 0.32 0.75 -13.25
N ILE A 11 -0.50 1.61 -12.65
CA ILE A 11 -0.77 1.58 -11.20
C ILE A 11 -1.60 0.35 -10.81
N GLY A 12 -2.62 0.00 -11.59
CA GLY A 12 -3.45 -1.18 -11.32
C GLY A 12 -2.63 -2.48 -11.23
N PRO A 13 -1.81 -2.82 -12.24
CA PRO A 13 -0.91 -3.97 -12.19
C PRO A 13 0.09 -3.96 -11.03
N ILE A 14 0.64 -2.79 -10.67
CA ILE A 14 1.55 -2.67 -9.52
C ILE A 14 0.83 -3.06 -8.22
N PHE A 15 -0.39 -2.56 -8.00
CA PHE A 15 -1.20 -2.92 -6.83
C PHE A 15 -1.62 -4.40 -6.83
N ILE A 16 -1.90 -4.98 -8.01
CA ILE A 16 -2.16 -6.42 -8.12
C ILE A 16 -0.94 -7.22 -7.67
N LEU A 17 0.26 -6.90 -8.18
CA LEU A 17 1.48 -7.61 -7.82
C LEU A 17 1.84 -7.40 -6.34
N ALA A 18 1.71 -6.18 -5.82
CA ALA A 18 1.91 -5.88 -4.41
C ALA A 18 0.94 -6.67 -3.53
N GLY A 19 -0.35 -6.65 -3.84
CA GLY A 19 -1.37 -7.37 -3.08
C GLY A 19 -1.17 -8.89 -3.10
N VAL A 20 -0.81 -9.45 -4.25
CA VAL A 20 -0.47 -10.88 -4.38
C VAL A 20 0.76 -11.22 -3.54
N SER A 21 1.77 -10.35 -3.46
CA SER A 21 2.99 -10.61 -2.69
C SER A 21 2.74 -10.82 -1.19
N HIS A 22 1.66 -10.24 -0.63
CA HIS A 22 1.28 -10.41 0.78
C HIS A 22 1.00 -11.87 1.17
N PHE A 23 0.67 -12.73 0.19
CA PHE A 23 0.40 -14.15 0.43
C PHE A 23 1.63 -15.04 0.33
N PHE A 24 2.74 -14.53 -0.23
CA PHE A 24 3.95 -15.30 -0.52
C PHE A 24 5.18 -14.83 0.23
N VAL A 25 5.13 -13.64 0.85
CA VAL A 25 6.24 -13.01 1.56
C VAL A 25 5.87 -12.88 3.03
N GLU A 26 6.37 -13.80 3.87
CA GLU A 26 5.99 -13.88 5.29
C GLU A 26 6.52 -12.70 6.11
N GLU A 27 7.61 -12.08 5.68
CA GLU A 27 8.28 -10.97 6.35
C GLU A 27 7.43 -9.69 6.40
N PHE A 28 6.34 -9.60 5.61
CA PHE A 28 5.34 -8.55 5.80
C PHE A 28 4.69 -8.61 7.19
N ILE A 29 4.66 -9.79 7.83
CA ILE A 29 4.17 -9.99 9.19
C ILE A 29 5.10 -9.30 10.20
N ASP A 30 6.41 -9.30 9.95
CA ASP A 30 7.42 -8.76 10.88
C ASP A 30 7.42 -7.23 10.96
N ILE A 31 6.89 -6.57 9.93
CA ILE A 31 6.74 -5.12 9.88
C ILE A 31 5.39 -4.64 10.41
N PHE A 32 4.51 -5.55 10.81
CA PHE A 32 3.25 -5.18 11.45
C PHE A 32 3.51 -4.74 12.91
N PRO A 33 3.06 -3.55 13.33
CA PRO A 33 3.27 -3.09 14.70
C PRO A 33 2.52 -3.99 15.72
N PRO A 34 3.18 -4.55 16.74
CA PRO A 34 2.50 -5.26 17.81
C PRO A 34 1.55 -4.36 18.61
N ILE A 35 0.51 -4.95 19.23
CA ILE A 35 -0.38 -4.23 20.13
C ILE A 35 0.46 -3.59 21.27
N GLY A 36 0.21 -2.32 21.55
CA GLY A 36 0.96 -1.54 22.53
C GLY A 36 2.11 -0.70 21.95
N THR A 37 2.37 -0.79 20.65
CA THR A 37 3.42 0.02 19.99
C THR A 37 3.17 1.52 20.15
N TRP A 38 4.26 2.30 20.22
CA TRP A 38 4.28 3.74 20.47
C TRP A 38 3.60 4.15 21.79
N GLY A 39 3.93 3.46 22.89
CA GLY A 39 3.40 3.80 24.22
C GLY A 39 1.90 3.54 24.36
N GLY A 40 1.37 2.56 23.63
CA GLY A 40 -0.03 2.18 23.67
C GLY A 40 -0.93 2.89 22.66
N LEU A 41 -0.40 3.71 21.76
CA LEU A 41 -1.18 4.34 20.69
C LEU A 41 -1.71 3.32 19.67
N TRP A 42 -0.94 2.25 19.41
CA TRP A 42 -1.36 1.18 18.51
C TRP A 42 -2.11 0.08 19.24
N GLN A 43 -3.42 -0.01 19.01
CA GLN A 43 -4.32 -0.98 19.65
C GLN A 43 -5.14 -1.79 18.64
N LEU A 44 -4.64 -1.95 17.42
CA LEU A 44 -5.38 -2.64 16.36
C LEU A 44 -5.54 -4.13 16.71
N PRO A 45 -6.77 -4.62 16.96
CA PRO A 45 -7.00 -6.02 17.32
C PRO A 45 -6.80 -6.94 16.12
N GLY A 46 -6.56 -8.23 16.39
CA GLY A 46 -6.31 -9.25 15.38
C GLY A 46 -4.84 -9.60 15.26
N SER A 47 -4.53 -10.59 14.40
CA SER A 47 -3.15 -11.01 14.17
C SER A 47 -2.51 -10.22 13.03
N ALA A 48 -1.19 -10.05 13.09
CA ALA A 48 -0.41 -9.47 11.99
C ALA A 48 -0.70 -10.18 10.66
N LYS A 49 -0.74 -11.52 10.68
CA LYS A 49 -1.07 -12.36 9.51
C LYS A 49 -2.43 -12.03 8.91
N PHE A 50 -3.46 -11.83 9.74
CA PHE A 50 -4.79 -11.44 9.26
C PHE A 50 -4.75 -10.10 8.52
N HIS A 51 -4.11 -9.09 9.13
CA HIS A 51 -4.04 -7.75 8.53
C HIS A 51 -3.21 -7.74 7.24
N VAL A 52 -2.10 -8.46 7.19
CA VAL A 52 -1.29 -8.62 5.96
C VAL A 52 -2.12 -9.27 4.85
N TYR A 53 -2.87 -10.34 5.13
CA TYR A 53 -3.65 -11.00 4.09
C TYR A 53 -4.86 -10.19 3.63
N TRP A 54 -5.57 -9.53 4.55
CA TRP A 54 -6.70 -8.67 4.19
C TRP A 54 -6.26 -7.46 3.38
N THR A 55 -5.16 -6.80 3.77
CA THR A 55 -4.60 -5.68 3.00
C THR A 55 -4.10 -6.14 1.64
N GLY A 56 -3.48 -7.31 1.54
CA GLY A 56 -3.14 -7.93 0.25
C GLY A 56 -4.34 -8.16 -0.67
N PHE A 57 -5.46 -8.64 -0.12
CA PHE A 57 -6.71 -8.77 -0.86
C PHE A 57 -7.25 -7.40 -1.32
N ALA A 58 -7.23 -6.41 -0.45
CA ALA A 58 -7.69 -5.06 -0.75
C ALA A 58 -6.83 -4.36 -1.82
N GLU A 59 -5.51 -4.53 -1.78
CA GLU A 59 -4.59 -4.03 -2.81
C GLU A 59 -4.83 -4.72 -4.15
N ALA A 60 -4.91 -6.05 -4.18
CA ALA A 60 -5.11 -6.78 -5.43
C ALA A 60 -6.50 -6.50 -6.03
N GLY A 61 -7.55 -6.47 -5.19
CA GLY A 61 -8.90 -6.14 -5.61
C GLY A 61 -9.03 -4.69 -6.08
N GLY A 62 -8.41 -3.75 -5.36
CA GLY A 62 -8.37 -2.34 -5.75
C GLY A 62 -7.61 -2.11 -7.06
N GLY A 63 -6.45 -2.74 -7.23
CA GLY A 63 -5.66 -2.68 -8.46
C GLY A 63 -6.39 -3.28 -9.67
N LEU A 64 -7.07 -4.41 -9.48
CA LEU A 64 -7.93 -5.01 -10.50
C LEU A 64 -9.13 -4.11 -10.83
N GLY A 65 -9.78 -3.55 -9.82
CA GLY A 65 -10.89 -2.61 -9.99
C GLY A 65 -10.47 -1.36 -10.77
N LEU A 66 -9.31 -0.79 -10.45
CA LEU A 66 -8.71 0.33 -11.18
C LEU A 66 -8.46 -0.02 -12.65
N LEU A 67 -7.86 -1.18 -12.92
CA LEU A 67 -7.53 -1.64 -14.28
C LEU A 67 -8.79 -1.90 -15.12
N LEU A 68 -9.75 -2.65 -14.58
CA LEU A 68 -10.97 -3.05 -15.30
C LEU A 68 -11.90 -1.87 -15.53
N SER A 69 -12.07 -1.01 -14.53
CA SER A 69 -12.93 0.19 -14.66
C SER A 69 -12.47 1.10 -15.80
N LYS A 70 -11.15 1.27 -16.00
CA LYS A 70 -10.63 2.09 -17.09
C LYS A 70 -10.55 1.35 -18.43
N SER A 71 -9.98 0.16 -18.44
CA SER A 71 -9.55 -0.52 -19.67
C SER A 71 -10.65 -1.34 -20.35
N VAL A 72 -11.64 -1.78 -19.58
CA VAL A 72 -12.71 -2.66 -20.06
C VAL A 72 -14.06 -1.98 -19.97
N LEU A 73 -14.36 -1.39 -18.81
CA LEU A 73 -15.69 -0.81 -18.53
C LEU A 73 -15.81 0.65 -18.95
N HIS A 74 -14.68 1.34 -19.19
CA HIS A 74 -14.61 2.76 -19.50
C HIS A 74 -15.46 3.64 -18.57
N ASN A 75 -15.45 3.33 -17.27
CA ASN A 75 -16.26 3.97 -16.25
C ASN A 75 -15.38 4.79 -15.30
N ASP A 76 -15.32 6.10 -15.53
CA ASP A 76 -14.47 7.02 -14.77
C ASP A 76 -14.90 7.16 -13.29
N ALA A 77 -16.19 6.98 -12.96
CA ALA A 77 -16.67 7.04 -11.59
C ALA A 77 -16.21 5.81 -10.77
N LEU A 78 -16.26 4.61 -11.38
CA LEU A 78 -15.69 3.40 -10.77
C LEU A 78 -14.17 3.50 -10.64
N PHE A 79 -13.51 4.02 -11.68
CA PHE A 79 -12.07 4.25 -11.65
C PHE A 79 -11.66 5.16 -10.48
N SER A 80 -12.32 6.32 -10.35
CA SER A 80 -12.07 7.29 -9.26
C SER A 80 -12.37 6.68 -7.89
N THR A 81 -13.41 5.83 -7.80
CA THR A 81 -13.75 5.11 -6.56
C THR A 81 -12.64 4.15 -6.14
N PHE A 82 -12.12 3.34 -7.07
CA PHE A 82 -11.02 2.41 -6.76
C PHE A 82 -9.72 3.15 -6.45
N ALA A 83 -9.44 4.28 -7.12
CA ALA A 83 -8.32 5.15 -6.77
C ALA A 83 -8.44 5.69 -5.33
N ALA A 84 -9.63 6.16 -4.94
CA ALA A 84 -9.90 6.63 -3.58
C ALA A 84 -9.75 5.52 -2.52
N LEU A 85 -10.23 4.31 -2.82
CA LEU A 85 -10.07 3.15 -1.94
C LEU A 85 -8.59 2.78 -1.76
N LEU A 86 -7.82 2.74 -2.85
CA LEU A 86 -6.38 2.47 -2.80
C LEU A 86 -5.61 3.57 -2.07
N LEU A 87 -6.03 4.84 -2.21
CA LEU A 87 -5.46 5.96 -1.45
C LEU A 87 -5.72 5.80 0.04
N GLY A 88 -6.96 5.50 0.43
CA GLY A 88 -7.33 5.24 1.82
C GLY A 88 -6.56 4.04 2.40
N LEU A 89 -6.42 2.97 1.62
CA LEU A 89 -5.62 1.81 2.01
C LEU A 89 -4.14 2.15 2.19
N SER A 90 -3.56 2.91 1.26
CA SER A 90 -2.16 3.38 1.32
C SER A 90 -1.89 4.20 2.59
N VAL A 91 -2.84 5.01 3.02
CA VAL A 91 -2.76 5.73 4.30
C VAL A 91 -2.93 4.76 5.48
N ALA A 92 -3.87 3.81 5.40
CA ALA A 92 -4.13 2.84 6.47
C ALA A 92 -2.95 1.89 6.74
N VAL A 93 -2.16 1.54 5.72
CA VAL A 93 -0.95 0.70 5.86
C VAL A 93 0.30 1.51 6.23
N TYR A 94 0.24 2.84 6.23
CA TYR A 94 1.35 3.72 6.62
C TYR A 94 1.98 3.40 8.00
N PRO A 95 1.22 3.01 9.03
CA PRO A 95 1.78 2.59 10.32
C PRO A 95 2.85 1.49 10.21
N ALA A 96 2.75 0.58 9.23
CA ALA A 96 3.78 -0.43 9.00
C ALA A 96 5.11 0.20 8.53
N ASN A 97 5.05 1.16 7.59
CA ASN A 97 6.24 1.91 7.16
C ASN A 97 6.84 2.73 8.32
N PHE A 98 6.00 3.34 9.16
CA PHE A 98 6.46 4.09 10.32
C PHE A 98 7.07 3.19 11.40
N TYR A 99 6.53 1.98 11.59
CA TYR A 99 7.06 0.98 12.50
C TYR A 99 8.43 0.49 12.06
N MET A 100 8.61 0.20 10.76
CA MET A 100 9.91 -0.09 10.19
C MET A 100 10.95 0.99 10.50
N TYR A 101 10.60 2.26 10.31
CA TYR A 101 11.50 3.38 10.59
C TYR A 101 11.84 3.51 12.08
N THR A 102 10.85 3.38 12.97
CA THR A 102 11.04 3.59 14.42
C THR A 102 11.66 2.40 15.15
N HIS A 103 11.57 1.19 14.58
CA HIS A 103 12.01 -0.07 15.22
C HIS A 103 13.03 -0.86 14.39
N GLY A 104 13.55 -0.29 13.29
CA GLY A 104 14.58 -0.89 12.45
C GLY A 104 14.15 -2.19 11.77
N LYS A 105 12.85 -2.40 11.54
CA LYS A 105 12.34 -3.58 10.84
C LYS A 105 12.52 -3.42 9.34
N GLN A 106 12.91 -4.49 8.66
CA GLN A 106 13.24 -4.50 7.24
C GLN A 106 12.34 -5.49 6.49
N LEU A 107 12.02 -5.16 5.24
CA LEU A 107 11.43 -6.09 4.30
C LEU A 107 12.50 -7.09 3.82
N PRO A 108 12.11 -8.24 3.23
CA PRO A 108 13.08 -9.19 2.75
C PRO A 108 13.77 -8.63 1.52
N LYS A 109 15.02 -8.25 1.74
CA LYS A 109 16.17 -8.21 0.82
C LYS A 109 17.36 -7.96 1.74
N GLY A 110 18.40 -8.79 1.63
CA GLY A 110 19.58 -8.80 2.49
C GLY A 110 20.50 -7.57 2.37
N VAL A 111 19.91 -6.38 2.29
CA VAL A 111 20.58 -5.09 2.38
C VAL A 111 20.02 -4.45 3.63
N GLU A 112 20.86 -4.30 4.66
CA GLU A 112 20.51 -3.48 5.80
C GLU A 112 20.11 -2.10 5.29
N MET A 113 18.85 -1.71 5.53
CA MET A 113 18.36 -0.40 5.14
C MET A 113 18.90 0.60 6.16
N ASP A 114 19.79 1.48 5.71
CA ASP A 114 20.20 2.64 6.48
C ASP A 114 19.04 3.63 6.65
N ASN A 115 19.21 4.65 7.50
CA ASN A 115 18.18 5.66 7.73
C ASN A 115 17.76 6.42 6.45
N THR A 116 18.64 6.50 5.44
CA THR A 116 18.32 7.18 4.17
C THR A 116 17.36 6.36 3.31
N SER A 117 17.45 5.04 3.37
CA SER A 117 16.56 4.12 2.67
C SER A 117 15.12 4.15 3.22
N HIS A 118 14.93 4.42 4.51
CA HIS A 118 13.60 4.68 5.09
C HIS A 118 13.00 6.01 4.61
N ALA A 119 13.81 7.07 4.44
CA ALA A 119 13.35 8.32 3.85
C ALA A 119 12.90 8.13 2.39
N GLY A 120 13.59 7.29 1.62
CA GLY A 120 13.17 6.90 0.27
C GLY A 120 11.78 6.26 0.24
N ARG A 121 11.46 5.38 1.19
CA ARG A 121 10.12 4.78 1.31
C ARG A 121 9.05 5.82 1.65
N PHE A 122 9.35 6.77 2.54
CA PHE A 122 8.43 7.85 2.87
C PHE A 122 8.10 8.71 1.65
N VAL A 123 9.13 9.10 0.88
CA VAL A 123 8.95 9.84 -0.38
C VAL A 123 8.14 9.03 -1.39
N ALA A 124 8.46 7.75 -1.57
CA ALA A 124 7.71 6.87 -2.47
C ALA A 124 6.22 6.78 -2.08
N GLN A 125 5.92 6.72 -0.78
CA GLN A 125 4.55 6.72 -0.29
C GLN A 125 3.83 8.04 -0.58
N ILE A 126 4.49 9.19 -0.38
CA ILE A 126 3.91 10.50 -0.73
C ILE A 126 3.61 10.58 -2.23
N VAL A 127 4.55 10.15 -3.06
CA VAL A 127 4.37 10.13 -4.51
C VAL A 127 3.17 9.24 -4.87
N LEU A 128 3.11 8.02 -4.34
CA LEU A 128 1.99 7.10 -4.56
C LEU A 128 0.64 7.71 -4.16
N CYS A 129 0.57 8.33 -2.98
CA CYS A 129 -0.63 9.02 -2.52
C CYS A 129 -1.00 10.18 -3.44
N GLY A 130 -0.03 10.97 -3.92
CA GLY A 130 -0.26 12.05 -4.88
C GLY A 130 -0.76 11.55 -6.23
N VAL A 131 -0.21 10.44 -6.72
CA VAL A 131 -0.68 9.76 -7.95
C VAL A 131 -2.14 9.34 -7.79
N LEU A 132 -2.49 8.65 -6.72
CA LEU A 132 -3.86 8.18 -6.47
C LEU A 132 -4.83 9.34 -6.23
N ALA A 133 -4.40 10.39 -5.54
CA ALA A 133 -5.23 11.58 -5.33
C ALA A 133 -5.52 12.32 -6.64
N GLY A 134 -4.59 12.33 -7.59
CA GLY A 134 -4.80 12.88 -8.93
C GLY A 134 -5.69 12.03 -9.84
N MET A 135 -6.06 10.83 -9.41
CA MET A 135 -6.94 9.89 -10.13
C MET A 135 -8.39 9.91 -9.62
N ILE A 136 -8.69 10.71 -8.59
CA ILE A 136 -10.02 10.93 -8.00
C ILE A 136 -10.61 12.22 -8.57
#